data_AF-A0A7S0CZF9-F1
#
_entry.id   AF-A0A7S0CZF9-F1
#
_cell.length_a   1.000
_cell.length_b   1.000
_cell.length_c   1.000
_cell.angle_alpha   90.00
_cell.angle_beta   90.00
_cell.angle_gamma   90.00
#
_symmetry.space_group_name_H-M   'P 1'
#
loop_
_entity.id
_entity.type
_entity.pdbx_description
1 polymer ?
#
loop_
_entity_poly.entity_id
_entity_poly.type
_entity_poly.pdbx_seq_one_letter_code
_entity_poly.pdbx_strand_id
1 'polypeptide(L)'
;MSSHYAPPAPRAGTYDSSQNPGNAQSTATPFMERTFPCGSLFGIPIKIHVLFPIYMLITALYGFSGGDPEYGAMQLLLNGPVLFGTVLVHELGHCFATWHVGGQVRQILLWPLGGLAYVGHDGDASDDLKVSIAGPLTHIPQSLVWVVLLAASNNGQVSLTLERDAFFANLCREAIVINVALFAFNLLVPAYPLDGGRIFCASLLLCGVGVSTAATVTVYVSAVLALLIIALGVYLYNVMSIFVGAWVGAKAYELYKVNQQGRLDLHPVFNKYCDGGGSNPGGGGGAQPRSADAGAGGIAGALGGSG
;
A
#
# COMPACT_ATOMS: atom_id res chain seq x y z
N MET A 1 17.87 -27.25 -26.56
CA MET A 1 16.86 -27.79 -25.62
C MET A 1 16.37 -26.63 -24.79
N SER A 2 15.30 -25.97 -25.24
CA SER A 2 14.74 -24.77 -24.61
C SER A 2 13.25 -25.05 -24.43
N SER A 3 12.84 -25.42 -23.22
CA SER A 3 11.44 -25.65 -22.90
C SER A 3 10.76 -24.30 -22.65
N HIS A 4 9.95 -23.86 -23.60
CA HIS A 4 8.98 -22.79 -23.39
C HIS A 4 7.94 -23.26 -22.36
N TYR A 5 7.93 -22.63 -21.18
CA TYR A 5 6.83 -22.76 -20.24
C TYR A 5 5.68 -21.85 -20.72
N ALA A 6 4.61 -22.46 -21.23
CA ALA A 6 3.35 -21.78 -21.49
C ALA A 6 2.45 -21.97 -20.25
N PRO A 7 1.91 -20.89 -19.64
CA PRO A 7 1.00 -21.03 -18.51
C PRO A 7 -0.32 -21.71 -18.93
N PRO A 8 -0.97 -22.47 -18.03
CA PRO A 8 -2.18 -23.20 -18.35
C PRO A 8 -3.35 -22.27 -18.66
N ALA A 9 -4.18 -22.67 -19.62
CA ALA A 9 -5.39 -21.95 -20.01
C ALA A 9 -6.40 -21.83 -18.85
N PRO A 10 -7.12 -20.70 -18.71
CA PRO A 10 -8.15 -20.54 -17.69
C PRO A 10 -9.22 -21.63 -17.81
N ARG A 11 -9.60 -22.26 -16.69
CA ARG A 11 -10.73 -23.20 -16.66
C ARG A 11 -12.01 -22.44 -16.97
N ALA A 12 -12.78 -22.94 -17.94
CA ALA A 12 -14.08 -22.41 -18.33
C ALA A 12 -15.10 -22.64 -17.21
N GLY A 13 -15.12 -21.73 -16.23
CA GLY A 13 -16.32 -21.38 -15.48
C GLY A 13 -17.07 -20.33 -16.28
N THR A 14 -18.39 -20.48 -16.40
CA THR A 14 -19.29 -19.57 -17.10
C THR A 14 -19.16 -18.13 -16.59
N TYR A 15 -18.32 -17.34 -17.25
CA TYR A 15 -18.30 -15.88 -17.13
C TYR A 15 -19.51 -15.35 -17.91
N ASP A 16 -20.58 -15.02 -17.20
CA ASP A 16 -21.66 -14.21 -17.73
C ASP A 16 -21.13 -12.79 -17.96
N SER A 17 -20.81 -12.48 -19.23
CA SER A 17 -20.32 -11.17 -19.66
C SER A 17 -21.37 -10.05 -19.55
N SER A 18 -22.59 -10.34 -19.10
CA SER A 18 -23.66 -9.35 -18.94
C SER A 18 -23.76 -8.73 -17.54
N GLN A 19 -23.00 -9.23 -16.56
CA GLN A 19 -22.91 -8.65 -15.21
C GLN A 19 -21.59 -7.90 -15.01
N ASN A 20 -21.30 -6.95 -15.89
CA ASN A 20 -20.17 -6.05 -15.73
C ASN A 20 -20.60 -4.79 -14.95
N PRO A 21 -20.39 -4.68 -13.62
CA PRO A 21 -20.30 -3.37 -12.98
C PRO A 21 -18.90 -2.77 -13.23
N GLY A 22 -18.42 -2.84 -14.47
CA GLY A 22 -17.10 -2.35 -14.90
C GLY A 22 -17.04 -0.84 -15.07
N ASN A 23 -17.88 -0.13 -14.33
CA ASN A 23 -17.79 1.31 -14.13
C ASN A 23 -17.70 1.65 -12.63
N ALA A 24 -17.16 0.73 -11.82
CA ALA A 24 -16.40 1.16 -10.66
C ALA A 24 -15.17 1.91 -11.18
N GLN A 25 -15.39 3.18 -11.56
CA GLN A 25 -14.35 4.20 -11.63
C GLN A 25 -13.49 3.96 -10.39
N SER A 26 -12.26 3.49 -10.63
CA SER A 26 -11.22 3.57 -9.63
C SER A 26 -11.29 5.00 -9.12
N THR A 27 -11.69 5.18 -7.86
CA THR A 27 -11.74 6.46 -7.18
C THR A 27 -10.32 6.95 -6.91
N ALA A 28 -9.48 6.92 -7.94
CA ALA A 28 -8.25 7.68 -8.00
C ALA A 28 -8.68 9.13 -7.80
N THR A 29 -8.26 9.72 -6.67
CA THR A 29 -8.44 11.14 -6.45
C THR A 29 -7.81 11.91 -7.61
N PRO A 30 -8.26 13.13 -7.94
CA PRO A 30 -7.71 13.95 -9.03
C PRO A 30 -6.18 14.13 -9.00
N PHE A 31 -5.57 13.91 -7.84
CA PHE A 31 -4.14 13.84 -7.63
C PHE A 31 -3.49 12.66 -8.39
N MET A 32 -4.04 11.45 -8.29
CA MET A 32 -3.49 10.23 -8.90
C MET A 32 -3.62 10.18 -10.43
N GLU A 33 -4.32 11.13 -11.05
CA GLU A 33 -4.48 11.20 -12.51
C GLU A 33 -3.29 11.86 -13.22
N ARG A 34 -2.46 12.64 -12.51
CA ARG A 34 -1.31 13.35 -13.10
C ARG A 34 -0.09 12.43 -13.26
N THR A 35 -0.26 11.41 -14.09
CA THR A 35 0.75 10.38 -14.34
C THR A 35 1.08 10.28 -15.83
N PHE A 36 2.31 9.89 -16.14
CA PHE A 36 2.73 9.59 -17.50
C PHE A 36 3.35 8.17 -17.55
N PRO A 37 3.15 7.44 -18.66
CA PRO A 37 3.71 6.09 -18.81
C PRO A 37 5.24 6.16 -18.93
N CYS A 38 5.93 5.23 -18.26
CA CYS A 38 7.39 5.08 -18.26
C CYS A 38 7.79 3.64 -18.62
N GLY A 39 7.17 3.11 -19.68
CA GLY A 39 7.43 1.76 -20.18
C GLY A 39 6.82 0.65 -19.32
N SER A 40 7.35 -0.55 -19.47
CA SER A 40 6.90 -1.75 -18.76
C SER A 40 8.08 -2.64 -18.41
N LEU A 41 8.04 -3.28 -17.25
CA LEU A 41 9.06 -4.20 -16.78
C LEU A 41 8.40 -5.51 -16.35
N PHE A 42 8.91 -6.66 -16.83
CA PHE A 42 8.27 -7.98 -16.65
C PHE A 42 6.79 -8.03 -17.05
N GLY A 43 6.40 -7.21 -18.04
CA GLY A 43 5.00 -7.08 -18.47
C GLY A 43 4.12 -6.20 -17.56
N ILE A 44 4.68 -5.61 -16.50
CA ILE A 44 3.97 -4.70 -15.59
C ILE A 44 4.15 -3.27 -16.11
N PRO A 45 3.07 -2.53 -16.44
CA PRO A 45 3.15 -1.12 -16.81
C PRO A 45 3.69 -0.26 -15.65
N ILE A 46 4.71 0.56 -15.93
CA ILE A 46 5.26 1.53 -14.97
C ILE A 46 4.75 2.91 -15.33
N LYS A 47 4.23 3.63 -14.34
CA LYS A 47 3.79 5.02 -14.45
C LYS A 47 4.56 5.88 -13.47
N ILE A 48 4.82 7.13 -13.84
CA ILE A 48 5.46 8.11 -12.98
C ILE A 48 4.50 9.26 -12.77
N HIS A 49 4.33 9.66 -11.50
CA HIS A 49 3.60 10.86 -11.14
C HIS A 49 4.44 12.10 -11.42
N VAL A 50 3.84 13.17 -11.96
CA VAL A 50 4.54 14.42 -12.33
C VAL A 50 5.33 15.04 -11.17
N LEU A 51 4.90 14.81 -9.93
CA LEU A 51 5.63 15.30 -8.77
C LEU A 51 6.99 14.63 -8.55
N PHE A 52 7.20 13.40 -9.04
CA PHE A 52 8.47 12.69 -8.85
C PHE A 52 9.66 13.43 -9.51
N PRO A 53 9.63 13.76 -10.82
CA PRO A 53 10.71 14.54 -11.43
C PRO A 53 10.79 15.97 -10.88
N ILE A 54 9.68 16.57 -10.43
CA ILE A 54 9.70 17.89 -9.77
C ILE A 54 10.46 17.82 -8.44
N TYR A 55 10.20 16.79 -7.62
CA TYR A 55 10.90 16.56 -6.37
C TYR A 55 12.40 16.34 -6.59
N MET A 56 12.76 15.49 -7.57
CA MET A 56 14.15 15.27 -7.96
C MET A 56 14.83 16.57 -8.41
N LEU A 57 14.14 17.39 -9.21
CA LEU A 57 14.68 18.66 -9.68
C LEU A 57 14.90 19.65 -8.52
N ILE A 58 13.92 19.80 -7.63
CA ILE A 58 14.02 20.73 -6.49
C ILE A 58 15.16 20.32 -5.55
N THR A 59 15.27 19.03 -5.22
CA THR A 59 16.34 18.52 -4.33
C THR A 59 17.72 18.66 -4.96
N ALA A 60 17.84 18.41 -6.28
CA ALA A 60 19.08 18.65 -7.01
C ALA A 60 19.45 20.13 -7.05
N LEU A 61 18.52 21.03 -7.39
CA LEU A 61 18.76 22.48 -7.42
C LEU A 61 19.17 23.02 -6.05
N TYR A 62 18.53 22.54 -4.97
CA TYR A 62 18.92 22.88 -3.61
C TYR A 62 20.35 22.43 -3.32
N GLY A 63 20.72 21.20 -3.71
CA GLY A 63 22.08 20.70 -3.60
C GLY A 63 23.12 21.57 -4.34
N PHE A 64 22.85 21.90 -5.59
CA PHE A 64 23.75 22.78 -6.38
C PHE A 64 23.80 24.22 -5.86
N SER A 65 22.75 24.72 -5.19
CA SER A 65 22.71 26.08 -4.65
C SER A 65 23.70 26.31 -3.50
N GLY A 66 24.19 25.24 -2.86
CA GLY A 66 25.21 25.30 -1.81
C GLY A 66 26.62 25.63 -2.30
N GLY A 67 26.83 25.73 -3.61
CA GLY A 67 28.14 26.06 -4.21
C GLY A 67 29.09 24.87 -4.35
N ASP A 68 28.66 23.66 -3.97
CA ASP A 68 29.40 22.41 -4.15
C ASP A 68 28.73 21.56 -5.25
N PRO A 69 29.35 21.48 -6.45
CA PRO A 69 28.83 20.68 -7.55
C PRO A 69 28.79 19.17 -7.25
N GLU A 70 29.71 18.65 -6.42
CA GLU A 70 29.71 17.24 -6.05
C GLU A 70 28.51 16.93 -5.16
N TYR A 71 28.22 17.77 -4.17
CA TYR A 71 27.03 17.62 -3.34
C TYR A 71 25.74 17.68 -4.17
N GLY A 72 25.64 18.61 -5.13
CA GLY A 72 24.50 18.68 -6.05
C GLY A 72 24.34 17.41 -6.90
N ALA A 73 25.44 16.88 -7.44
CA ALA A 73 25.42 15.63 -8.21
C ALA A 73 25.04 14.43 -7.33
N MET A 74 25.53 14.37 -6.10
CA MET A 74 25.16 13.35 -5.11
C MET A 74 23.66 13.35 -4.87
N GLN A 75 23.07 14.53 -4.61
CA GLN A 75 21.63 14.65 -4.36
C GLN A 75 20.79 14.25 -5.57
N LEU A 76 21.23 14.60 -6.78
CA LEU A 76 20.57 14.19 -8.01
C LEU A 76 20.58 12.66 -8.19
N LEU A 77 21.73 12.01 -7.96
CA LEU A 77 21.87 10.55 -8.09
C LEU A 77 21.08 9.80 -7.01
N LEU A 78 21.15 10.25 -5.77
CA LEU A 78 20.45 9.62 -4.65
C LEU A 78 18.93 9.74 -4.80
N ASN A 79 18.40 10.95 -4.97
CA ASN A 79 16.95 11.19 -5.03
C ASN A 79 16.34 10.83 -6.40
N GLY A 80 17.16 10.69 -7.45
CA GLY A 80 16.74 10.24 -8.76
C GLY A 80 16.92 8.73 -8.92
N PRO A 81 17.94 8.25 -9.66
CA PRO A 81 18.07 6.86 -10.05
C PRO A 81 18.20 5.87 -8.88
N VAL A 82 18.91 6.22 -7.79
CA VAL A 82 19.10 5.30 -6.66
C VAL A 82 17.79 5.08 -5.90
N LEU A 83 17.12 6.16 -5.47
CA LEU A 83 15.83 6.06 -4.78
C LEU A 83 14.77 5.46 -5.69
N PHE A 84 14.68 5.90 -6.94
CA PHE A 84 13.74 5.37 -7.93
C PHE A 84 13.93 3.87 -8.13
N GLY A 85 15.17 3.43 -8.40
CA GLY A 85 15.50 2.03 -8.61
C GLY A 85 15.21 1.20 -7.36
N THR A 86 15.54 1.73 -6.18
CA THR A 86 15.32 1.06 -4.90
C THR A 86 13.83 0.81 -4.64
N VAL A 87 13.01 1.84 -4.82
CA VAL A 87 11.56 1.76 -4.66
C VAL A 87 10.94 0.87 -5.74
N LEU A 88 11.39 0.95 -6.99
CA LEU A 88 10.89 0.08 -8.06
C LEU A 88 11.14 -1.40 -7.73
N VAL A 89 12.34 -1.75 -7.26
CA VAL A 89 12.66 -3.13 -6.85
C VAL A 89 11.80 -3.57 -5.67
N HIS A 90 11.52 -2.67 -4.73
CA HIS A 90 10.58 -2.90 -3.63
C HIS A 90 9.17 -3.24 -4.15
N GLU A 91 8.60 -2.43 -5.03
CA GLU A 91 7.28 -2.69 -5.62
C GLU A 91 7.24 -3.99 -6.45
N LEU A 92 8.33 -4.31 -7.14
CA LEU A 92 8.46 -5.60 -7.84
C LEU A 92 8.42 -6.79 -6.88
N GLY A 93 8.95 -6.64 -5.66
CA GLY A 93 8.84 -7.64 -4.60
C GLY A 93 7.38 -7.99 -4.30
N HIS A 94 6.53 -6.97 -4.12
CA HIS A 94 5.09 -7.17 -3.94
C HIS A 94 4.44 -7.81 -5.17
N CYS A 95 4.78 -7.34 -6.37
CA CYS A 95 4.22 -7.86 -7.61
C CYS A 95 4.53 -9.35 -7.80
N PHE A 96 5.78 -9.74 -7.59
CA PHE A 96 6.18 -11.13 -7.69
C PHE A 96 5.51 -11.99 -6.63
N ALA A 97 5.48 -11.56 -5.37
CA ALA A 97 4.77 -12.30 -4.33
C ALA A 97 3.27 -12.44 -4.62
N THR A 98 2.65 -11.41 -5.20
CA THR A 98 1.24 -11.44 -5.63
C THR A 98 1.02 -12.53 -6.68
N TRP A 99 1.87 -12.63 -7.70
CA TRP A 99 1.75 -13.72 -8.68
C TRP A 99 1.96 -15.10 -8.06
N HIS A 100 2.84 -15.24 -7.06
CA HIS A 100 3.06 -16.52 -6.38
C HIS A 100 1.83 -16.99 -5.58
N VAL A 101 1.05 -16.05 -5.03
CA VAL A 101 -0.22 -16.37 -4.35
C VAL A 101 -1.43 -16.42 -5.30
N GLY A 102 -1.19 -16.45 -6.62
CA GLY A 102 -2.25 -16.54 -7.64
C GLY A 102 -3.01 -15.24 -7.91
N GLY A 103 -2.49 -14.11 -7.44
CA GLY A 103 -3.07 -12.79 -7.63
C GLY A 103 -2.75 -12.13 -8.97
N GLN A 104 -3.27 -10.92 -9.15
CA GLN A 104 -3.12 -10.08 -10.33
C GLN A 104 -2.35 -8.80 -10.00
N VAL A 105 -1.51 -8.37 -10.94
CA VAL A 105 -0.74 -7.12 -10.87
C VAL A 105 -1.16 -6.25 -12.04
N ARG A 106 -1.66 -5.04 -11.75
CA ARG A 106 -2.21 -4.15 -12.78
C ARG A 106 -1.19 -3.14 -13.30
N GLN A 107 -0.49 -2.45 -12.41
CA GLN A 107 0.49 -1.41 -12.74
C GLN A 107 1.32 -1.04 -11.50
N ILE A 108 2.48 -0.42 -11.71
CA ILE A 108 3.27 0.24 -10.66
C ILE A 108 3.22 1.75 -10.93
N LEU A 109 2.91 2.53 -9.89
CA LEU A 109 2.99 3.98 -9.92
C LEU A 109 4.11 4.47 -9.00
N LEU A 110 5.05 5.23 -9.54
CA LEU A 110 6.13 5.84 -8.78
C LEU A 110 5.84 7.33 -8.56
N TRP A 111 5.98 7.79 -7.32
CA TRP A 111 5.65 9.13 -6.88
C TRP A 111 6.59 9.58 -5.75
N PRO A 112 6.64 10.86 -5.33
CA PRO A 112 7.67 11.35 -4.42
C PRO A 112 7.80 10.62 -3.08
N LEU A 113 6.71 10.01 -2.60
CA LEU A 113 6.72 9.28 -1.33
C LEU A 113 7.10 7.79 -1.47
N GLY A 114 7.35 7.32 -2.69
CA GLY A 114 7.69 5.92 -2.95
C GLY A 114 6.96 5.35 -4.15
N GLY A 115 6.53 4.10 -4.03
CA GLY A 115 5.82 3.36 -5.07
C GLY A 115 4.42 2.97 -4.61
N LEU A 116 3.58 2.64 -5.57
CA LEU A 116 2.28 2.04 -5.36
C LEU A 116 2.09 0.96 -6.42
N ALA A 117 2.30 -0.30 -6.04
CA ALA A 117 1.88 -1.44 -6.83
C ALA A 117 0.37 -1.68 -6.66
N TYR A 118 -0.36 -1.62 -7.77
CA TYR A 118 -1.78 -1.98 -7.79
C TYR A 118 -1.90 -3.49 -7.94
N VAL A 119 -1.93 -4.17 -6.79
CA VAL A 119 -1.98 -5.63 -6.65
C VAL A 119 -3.29 -6.08 -6.00
N GLY A 120 -3.75 -7.28 -6.33
CA GLY A 120 -4.93 -7.89 -5.71
C GLY A 120 -4.90 -9.42 -5.80
N HIS A 121 -5.41 -10.10 -4.79
CA HIS A 121 -5.52 -11.56 -4.72
C HIS A 121 -6.66 -11.97 -3.79
N ASP A 122 -7.24 -13.14 -4.02
CA ASP A 122 -8.36 -13.69 -3.23
C ASP A 122 -7.88 -14.63 -2.10
N GLY A 123 -6.57 -14.64 -1.82
CA GLY A 123 -5.95 -15.44 -0.77
C GLY A 123 -6.20 -14.90 0.64
N ASP A 124 -5.86 -15.72 1.64
CA ASP A 124 -6.11 -15.43 3.06
C ASP A 124 -5.10 -14.44 3.68
N ALA A 125 -5.17 -14.30 5.01
CA ALA A 125 -4.28 -13.42 5.77
C ALA A 125 -2.80 -13.86 5.72
N SER A 126 -2.51 -15.14 5.47
CA SER A 126 -1.13 -15.60 5.27
C SER A 126 -0.59 -15.05 3.95
N ASP A 127 -1.40 -15.04 2.91
CA ASP A 127 -1.01 -14.48 1.62
C ASP A 127 -0.86 -12.96 1.67
N ASP A 128 -1.74 -12.24 2.40
CA ASP A 128 -1.55 -10.81 2.68
C ASP A 128 -0.22 -10.52 3.36
N LEU A 129 0.15 -11.35 4.34
CA LEU A 129 1.42 -11.23 5.06
C LEU A 129 2.61 -11.47 4.13
N LYS A 130 2.59 -12.55 3.34
CA LYS A 130 3.65 -12.87 2.37
C LYS A 130 3.85 -11.74 1.37
N VAL A 131 2.76 -11.24 0.77
CA VAL A 131 2.81 -10.14 -0.20
C VAL A 131 3.35 -8.88 0.45
N SER A 132 2.87 -8.51 1.64
CA SER A 132 3.28 -7.27 2.32
C SER A 132 4.73 -7.30 2.82
N ILE A 133 5.27 -8.47 3.20
CA ILE A 133 6.67 -8.62 3.61
C ILE A 133 7.63 -8.65 2.40
N ALA A 134 7.16 -9.11 1.24
CA ALA A 134 8.03 -9.33 0.07
C ALA A 134 8.72 -8.05 -0.42
N GLY A 135 8.03 -6.92 -0.46
CA GLY A 135 8.61 -5.62 -0.84
C GLY A 135 9.75 -5.20 0.09
N PRO A 136 9.51 -5.07 1.41
CA PRO A 136 10.55 -4.77 2.39
C PRO A 136 11.77 -5.70 2.28
N LEU A 137 11.58 -7.01 2.16
CA LEU A 137 12.69 -7.97 2.07
C LEU A 137 13.62 -7.74 0.88
N THR A 138 13.17 -7.08 -0.19
CA THR A 138 14.03 -6.75 -1.33
C THR A 138 15.15 -5.78 -0.97
N HIS A 139 15.04 -5.01 0.12
CA HIS A 139 16.10 -4.10 0.55
C HIS A 139 17.34 -4.83 1.09
N ILE A 140 17.21 -6.08 1.53
CA ILE A 140 18.33 -6.88 2.04
C ILE A 140 19.36 -7.16 0.92
N PRO A 141 18.99 -7.80 -0.22
CA PRO A 141 19.93 -8.02 -1.31
C PRO A 141 20.42 -6.69 -1.92
N GLN A 142 19.58 -5.66 -1.98
CA GLN A 142 19.99 -4.33 -2.46
C GLN A 142 21.08 -3.72 -1.56
N SER A 143 20.91 -3.77 -0.24
CA SER A 143 21.92 -3.31 0.72
C SER A 143 23.23 -4.08 0.57
N LEU A 144 23.14 -5.42 0.37
CA LEU A 144 24.32 -6.25 0.16
C LEU A 144 25.08 -5.85 -1.11
N VAL A 145 24.38 -5.56 -2.21
CA VAL A 145 25.02 -5.06 -3.44
C VAL A 145 25.78 -3.77 -3.16
N TRP A 146 25.18 -2.79 -2.46
CA TRP A 146 25.85 -1.54 -2.13
C TRP A 146 27.03 -1.72 -1.18
N VAL A 147 26.96 -2.65 -0.22
CA VAL A 147 28.09 -3.02 0.66
C VAL A 147 29.25 -3.59 -0.16
N VAL A 148 28.96 -4.48 -1.12
CA VAL A 148 29.99 -5.05 -2.01
C VAL A 148 30.62 -3.97 -2.88
N LEU A 149 29.82 -3.07 -3.45
CA LEU A 149 30.31 -1.94 -4.25
C LEU A 149 31.17 -0.99 -3.40
N LEU A 150 30.76 -0.69 -2.17
CA LEU A 150 31.54 0.11 -1.23
C LEU A 150 32.90 -0.55 -0.95
N ALA A 151 32.91 -1.83 -0.56
CA ALA A 151 34.13 -2.56 -0.28
C ALA A 151 35.07 -2.60 -1.50
N ALA A 152 34.54 -2.81 -2.70
CA ALA A 152 35.31 -2.81 -3.93
C ALA A 152 35.91 -1.43 -4.25
N SER A 153 35.19 -0.35 -3.95
CA SER A 153 35.66 1.03 -4.17
C SER A 153 36.60 1.56 -3.08
N ASN A 154 36.59 0.94 -1.90
CA ASN A 154 37.27 1.46 -0.70
C ASN A 154 38.28 0.48 -0.10
N ASN A 155 39.03 -0.24 -0.96
CA ASN A 155 40.10 -1.17 -0.55
C ASN A 155 39.67 -2.22 0.49
N GLY A 156 38.44 -2.71 0.40
CA GLY A 156 37.84 -3.68 1.32
C GLY A 156 37.31 -3.09 2.63
N GLN A 157 37.44 -1.78 2.86
CA GLN A 157 36.95 -1.13 4.07
C GLN A 157 35.46 -0.79 3.95
N VAL A 158 34.67 -1.30 4.90
CA VAL A 158 33.24 -1.00 5.02
C VAL A 158 33.05 -0.10 6.23
N SER A 159 33.21 1.20 6.02
CA SER A 159 32.88 2.25 6.99
C SER A 159 31.71 3.07 6.46
N LEU A 160 30.73 3.36 7.32
CA LEU A 160 29.59 4.24 6.97
C LEU A 160 29.91 5.73 7.19
N THR A 161 31.10 6.06 7.67
CA THR A 161 31.53 7.46 7.83
C THR A 161 31.78 8.07 6.44
N LEU A 162 31.20 9.24 6.20
CA LEU A 162 31.46 10.01 4.98
C LEU A 162 32.91 10.49 4.97
N GLU A 163 33.56 10.31 3.83
CA GLU A 163 34.95 10.67 3.62
C GLU A 163 35.06 11.78 2.59
N ARG A 164 36.07 12.64 2.75
CA ARG A 164 36.36 13.69 1.76
C ARG A 164 36.91 13.06 0.48
N ASP A 165 36.53 13.62 -0.67
CA ASP A 165 37.04 13.23 -2.01
C ASP A 165 36.74 11.76 -2.39
N ALA A 166 35.72 11.15 -1.77
CA ALA A 166 35.33 9.75 -1.95
C ALA A 166 33.92 9.61 -2.55
N PHE A 167 33.64 10.31 -3.65
CA PHE A 167 32.28 10.47 -4.21
C PHE A 167 31.52 9.14 -4.35
N PHE A 168 32.06 8.17 -5.08
CA PHE A 168 31.36 6.91 -5.33
C PHE A 168 31.18 6.06 -4.07
N ALA A 169 32.17 6.05 -3.18
CA ALA A 169 32.08 5.35 -1.90
C ALA A 169 31.00 6.00 -1.00
N ASN A 170 30.92 7.33 -0.96
CA ASN A 170 29.86 8.05 -0.25
C ASN A 170 28.47 7.77 -0.85
N LEU A 171 28.35 7.70 -2.18
CA LEU A 171 27.10 7.28 -2.83
C LEU A 171 26.66 5.90 -2.35
N CYS A 172 27.60 4.95 -2.28
CA CYS A 172 27.31 3.60 -1.77
C CYS A 172 26.89 3.63 -0.28
N ARG A 173 27.58 4.40 0.56
CA ARG A 173 27.24 4.56 2.00
C ARG A 173 25.81 5.08 2.17
N GLU A 174 25.47 6.15 1.47
CA GLU A 174 24.12 6.72 1.50
C GLU A 174 23.07 5.75 0.95
N ALA A 175 23.37 5.03 -0.13
CA ALA A 175 22.46 4.02 -0.68
C ALA A 175 22.21 2.83 0.26
N ILE A 176 23.21 2.42 1.05
CA ILE A 176 23.05 1.44 2.14
C ILE A 176 22.10 2.01 3.20
N VAL A 177 22.36 3.23 3.67
CA VAL A 177 21.53 3.89 4.69
C VAL A 177 20.08 4.01 4.22
N ILE A 178 19.85 4.42 2.97
CA ILE A 178 18.50 4.50 2.38
C ILE A 178 17.82 3.14 2.37
N ASN A 179 18.50 2.09 1.91
CA ASN A 179 17.89 0.76 1.85
C ASN A 179 17.57 0.20 3.24
N VAL A 180 18.46 0.38 4.22
CA VAL A 180 18.23 -0.02 5.61
C VAL A 180 17.09 0.79 6.24
N ALA A 181 17.04 2.10 5.97
CA ALA A 181 15.98 2.97 6.46
C ALA A 181 14.61 2.59 5.85
N LEU A 182 14.54 2.33 4.54
CA LEU A 182 13.31 1.90 3.87
C LEU A 182 12.87 0.50 4.32
N PHE A 183 13.83 -0.42 4.53
CA PHE A 183 13.56 -1.72 5.13
C PHE A 183 12.90 -1.57 6.52
N ALA A 184 13.54 -0.81 7.41
CA ALA A 184 13.06 -0.60 8.76
C ALA A 184 11.72 0.13 8.78
N PHE A 185 11.56 1.18 7.97
CA PHE A 185 10.33 1.96 7.92
C PHE A 185 9.15 1.12 7.41
N ASN A 186 9.29 0.42 6.28
CA ASN A 186 8.21 -0.36 5.70
C ASN A 186 7.91 -1.64 6.48
N LEU A 187 8.85 -2.17 7.28
CA LEU A 187 8.59 -3.36 8.10
C LEU A 187 8.10 -3.02 9.51
N LEU A 188 8.67 -2.00 10.16
CA LEU A 188 8.49 -1.75 11.59
C LEU A 188 7.44 -0.69 11.93
N VAL A 189 6.97 0.12 10.97
CA VAL A 189 5.97 1.15 11.23
C VAL A 189 4.58 0.58 10.93
N PRO A 190 3.78 0.17 11.94
CA PRO A 190 2.49 -0.49 11.73
C PRO A 190 1.37 0.53 11.41
N ALA A 191 1.60 1.42 10.46
CA ALA A 191 0.65 2.45 10.05
C ALA A 191 0.08 2.14 8.67
N TYR A 192 -1.23 1.93 8.58
CA TYR A 192 -1.94 1.80 7.32
C TYR A 192 -1.92 3.15 6.56
N PRO A 193 -1.60 3.17 5.25
CA PRO A 193 -1.55 2.04 4.32
C PRO A 193 -0.14 1.50 4.03
N LEU A 194 0.87 1.85 4.83
CA LEU A 194 2.24 1.34 4.67
C LEU A 194 2.27 -0.19 4.84
N ASP A 195 3.31 -0.83 4.33
CA ASP A 195 3.44 -2.29 4.39
C ASP A 195 3.43 -2.80 5.83
N GLY A 196 4.10 -2.12 6.76
CA GLY A 196 4.09 -2.47 8.17
C GLY A 196 2.68 -2.46 8.76
N GLY A 197 1.80 -1.56 8.30
CA GLY A 197 0.39 -1.54 8.66
C GLY A 197 -0.39 -2.73 8.09
N ARG A 198 -0.09 -3.13 6.84
CA ARG A 198 -0.69 -4.33 6.21
C ARG A 198 -0.21 -5.61 6.88
N ILE A 199 1.09 -5.69 7.21
CA ILE A 199 1.72 -6.77 7.98
C ILE A 199 1.06 -6.88 9.36
N PHE A 200 0.90 -5.75 10.05
CA PHE A 200 0.24 -5.70 11.35
C PHE A 200 -1.22 -6.18 11.26
N CYS A 201 -1.98 -5.68 10.29
CA CYS A 201 -3.36 -6.12 10.06
C CYS A 201 -3.45 -7.62 9.75
N ALA A 202 -2.64 -8.12 8.82
CA ALA A 202 -2.59 -9.55 8.49
C ALA A 202 -2.22 -10.41 9.70
N SER A 203 -1.29 -9.94 10.53
CA SER A 203 -0.90 -10.62 11.77
C SER A 203 -2.05 -10.70 12.78
N LEU A 204 -2.85 -9.64 12.93
CA LEU A 204 -4.05 -9.69 13.77
C LEU A 204 -5.06 -10.73 13.27
N LEU A 205 -5.30 -10.78 11.96
CA LEU A 205 -6.21 -11.75 11.35
C LEU A 205 -5.72 -13.19 11.53
N LEU A 206 -4.41 -13.43 11.37
CA LEU A 206 -3.78 -14.74 11.63
C LEU A 206 -3.88 -15.16 13.10
N CYS A 207 -3.91 -14.21 14.03
CA CYS A 207 -4.17 -14.45 15.44
C CYS A 207 -5.67 -14.70 15.77
N GLY A 208 -6.54 -14.76 14.76
CA GLY A 208 -7.98 -15.02 14.94
C GLY A 208 -8.79 -13.80 15.38
N VAL A 209 -8.24 -12.58 15.28
CA VAL A 209 -8.97 -11.35 15.55
C VAL A 209 -10.02 -11.14 14.45
N GLY A 210 -11.27 -10.87 14.82
CA GLY A 210 -12.34 -10.62 13.87
C GLY A 210 -12.07 -9.42 12.96
N VAL A 211 -12.52 -9.48 11.71
CA VAL A 211 -12.19 -8.53 10.62
C VAL A 211 -12.44 -7.07 11.02
N SER A 212 -13.62 -6.76 11.58
CA SER A 212 -13.96 -5.39 12.01
C SER A 212 -13.10 -4.92 13.19
N THR A 213 -12.76 -5.82 14.12
CA THR A 213 -11.86 -5.51 15.24
C THR A 213 -10.44 -5.26 14.74
N ALA A 214 -9.92 -6.08 13.82
CA ALA A 214 -8.60 -5.88 13.22
C ALA A 214 -8.51 -4.55 12.46
N ALA A 215 -9.54 -4.20 11.70
CA ALA A 215 -9.65 -2.90 11.04
C ALA A 215 -9.64 -1.74 12.06
N THR A 216 -10.42 -1.87 13.13
CA THR A 216 -10.51 -0.85 14.21
C THR A 216 -9.15 -0.62 14.88
N VAL A 217 -8.47 -1.70 15.29
CA VAL A 217 -7.14 -1.61 15.92
C VAL A 217 -6.13 -0.98 14.96
N THR A 218 -6.16 -1.40 13.68
CA THR A 218 -5.30 -0.83 12.64
C THR A 218 -5.52 0.67 12.46
N VAL A 219 -6.79 1.13 12.45
CA VAL A 219 -7.13 2.57 12.38
C VAL A 219 -6.51 3.34 13.54
N TYR A 220 -6.71 2.88 14.79
CA TYR A 220 -6.22 3.60 15.96
C TYR A 220 -4.69 3.68 16.00
N VAL A 221 -4.00 2.57 15.73
CA VAL A 221 -2.53 2.55 15.67
C VAL A 221 -2.03 3.50 14.58
N SER A 222 -2.65 3.46 13.39
CA SER A 222 -2.27 4.32 12.27
C SER A 222 -2.53 5.81 12.55
N ALA A 223 -3.63 6.14 13.23
CA ALA A 223 -3.97 7.52 13.60
C ALA A 223 -2.98 8.09 14.62
N VAL A 224 -2.59 7.31 15.63
CA VAL A 224 -1.56 7.72 16.60
C VAL A 224 -0.22 7.93 15.91
N LEU A 225 0.21 6.99 15.06
CA LEU A 225 1.46 7.12 14.32
C LEU A 225 1.45 8.30 13.33
N ALA A 226 0.33 8.56 12.66
CA ALA A 226 0.16 9.72 11.79
C ALA A 226 0.41 11.03 12.56
N LEU A 227 -0.18 11.18 13.75
CA LEU A 227 0.02 12.35 14.60
C LEU A 227 1.48 12.48 15.06
N LEU A 228 2.13 11.38 15.43
CA LEU A 228 3.54 11.39 15.82
C LEU A 228 4.46 11.77 14.65
N ILE A 229 4.20 11.26 13.45
CA ILE A 229 4.94 11.61 12.23
C ILE A 229 4.76 13.10 11.90
N ILE A 230 3.54 13.64 12.02
CA ILE A 230 3.28 15.08 11.83
C ILE A 230 4.04 15.89 12.89
N ALA A 231 3.94 15.53 14.16
CA ALA A 231 4.61 16.24 15.25
C ALA A 231 6.14 16.24 15.07
N LEU A 232 6.71 15.10 14.70
CA LEU A 232 8.13 14.99 14.36
C LEU A 232 8.49 15.85 13.15
N GLY A 233 7.66 15.85 12.10
CA GLY A 233 7.84 16.69 10.93
C GLY A 233 7.83 18.18 11.26
N VAL A 234 6.92 18.63 12.14
CA VAL A 234 6.89 20.01 12.63
C VAL A 234 8.14 20.34 13.45
N TYR A 235 8.53 19.45 14.37
CA TYR A 235 9.72 19.63 15.21
C TYR A 235 11.02 19.73 14.38
N LEU A 236 11.14 18.93 13.32
CA LEU A 236 12.31 18.90 12.42
C LEU A 236 12.20 19.87 11.23
N TYR A 237 11.11 20.65 11.13
CA TYR A 237 10.80 21.48 9.95
C TYR A 237 10.80 20.71 8.62
N ASN A 238 10.45 19.42 8.67
CA ASN A 238 10.41 18.53 7.51
C ASN A 238 8.99 18.46 6.94
N VAL A 239 8.76 19.20 5.86
CA VAL A 239 7.47 19.26 5.16
C VAL A 239 7.03 17.90 4.63
N MET A 240 7.97 17.04 4.20
CA MET A 240 7.64 15.71 3.68
C MET A 240 7.10 14.80 4.77
N SER A 241 7.68 14.81 5.96
CA SER A 241 7.16 14.05 7.11
C SER A 241 5.75 14.51 7.49
N ILE A 242 5.50 15.83 7.52
CA ILE A 242 4.15 16.36 7.77
C ILE A 242 3.16 15.84 6.73
N PHE A 243 3.54 15.88 5.45
CA PHE A 243 2.71 15.39 4.35
C PHE A 243 2.45 13.88 4.45
N VAL A 244 3.48 13.07 4.73
CA VAL A 244 3.35 11.61 4.93
C VAL A 244 2.38 11.32 6.08
N GLY A 245 2.56 11.96 7.23
CA GLY A 245 1.69 11.75 8.38
C GLY A 245 0.23 12.18 8.10
N ALA A 246 0.02 13.28 7.38
CA ALA A 246 -1.32 13.70 6.96
C ALA A 246 -1.97 12.68 6.00
N TRP A 247 -1.19 12.12 5.06
CA TRP A 247 -1.66 11.10 4.13
C TRP A 247 -2.01 9.77 4.83
N VAL A 248 -1.16 9.30 5.75
CA VAL A 248 -1.43 8.14 6.61
C VAL A 248 -2.71 8.38 7.43
N GLY A 249 -2.85 9.54 8.05
CA GLY A 249 -4.05 9.91 8.82
C GLY A 249 -5.32 9.93 7.96
N ALA A 250 -5.25 10.47 6.74
CA ALA A 250 -6.37 10.47 5.81
C ALA A 250 -6.80 9.05 5.41
N LYS A 251 -5.85 8.15 5.18
CA LYS A 251 -6.12 6.75 4.83
C LYS A 251 -6.65 5.94 6.01
N ALA A 252 -6.15 6.19 7.22
CA ALA A 252 -6.73 5.64 8.44
C ALA A 252 -8.19 6.12 8.63
N TYR A 253 -8.47 7.39 8.32
CA TYR A 253 -9.83 7.94 8.41
C TYR A 253 -10.78 7.37 7.35
N GLU A 254 -10.31 7.13 6.12
CA GLU A 254 -11.07 6.40 5.10
C GLU A 254 -11.46 5.00 5.58
N LEU A 255 -10.50 4.25 6.12
CA LEU A 255 -10.76 2.92 6.69
C LEU A 255 -11.74 2.98 7.88
N TYR A 256 -11.59 3.97 8.77
CA TYR A 256 -12.50 4.19 9.89
C TYR A 256 -13.95 4.35 9.43
N LYS A 257 -14.21 5.21 8.44
CA LYS A 257 -15.57 5.46 7.93
C LYS A 257 -16.20 4.19 7.40
N VAL A 258 -15.47 3.46 6.56
CA VAL A 258 -15.98 2.25 5.91
C VAL A 258 -16.27 1.16 6.95
N ASN A 259 -15.42 1.02 7.96
CA ASN A 259 -15.64 0.07 9.06
C ASN A 259 -16.85 0.45 9.93
N GLN A 260 -17.02 1.74 10.27
CA GLN A 260 -18.18 2.21 11.05
C GLN A 260 -19.51 2.03 10.31
N GLN A 261 -19.49 2.07 8.99
CA GLN A 261 -20.66 1.82 8.15
C GLN A 261 -20.97 0.32 8.00
N GLY A 262 -20.14 -0.57 8.56
CA GLY A 262 -20.25 -2.02 8.34
C GLY A 262 -20.01 -2.43 6.88
N ARG A 263 -19.35 -1.56 6.10
CA ARG A 263 -19.16 -1.71 4.65
C ARG A 263 -17.73 -2.11 4.27
N LEU A 264 -17.07 -2.93 5.10
CA LEU A 264 -15.71 -3.41 4.83
C LEU A 264 -15.59 -4.18 3.50
N ASP A 265 -16.70 -4.66 2.95
CA ASP A 265 -16.84 -5.22 1.61
C ASP A 265 -16.45 -4.23 0.49
N LEU A 266 -16.52 -2.92 0.74
CA LEU A 266 -16.06 -1.89 -0.20
C LEU A 266 -14.56 -1.58 -0.07
N HIS A 267 -13.90 -2.04 1.00
CA HIS A 267 -12.50 -1.71 1.22
C HIS A 267 -11.59 -2.70 0.49
N PRO A 268 -10.62 -2.24 -0.35
CA PRO A 268 -9.82 -3.12 -1.21
C PRO A 268 -9.05 -4.23 -0.49
N VAL A 269 -8.66 -4.00 0.77
CA VAL A 269 -7.94 -4.99 1.59
C VAL A 269 -8.89 -5.94 2.33
N PHE A 270 -10.07 -5.45 2.74
CA PHE A 270 -10.95 -6.21 3.63
C PHE A 270 -12.08 -6.94 2.90
N ASN A 271 -12.38 -6.57 1.65
CA ASN A 271 -13.51 -7.09 0.89
C ASN A 271 -13.55 -8.62 0.81
N LYS A 272 -12.41 -9.26 0.55
CA LYS A 272 -12.25 -10.71 0.46
C LYS A 272 -12.57 -11.46 1.75
N TYR A 273 -12.52 -10.78 2.91
CA TYR A 273 -12.89 -11.37 4.20
C TYR A 273 -14.38 -11.21 4.52
N CYS A 274 -15.13 -10.43 3.73
CA CYS A 274 -16.55 -10.19 3.93
C CYS A 274 -17.43 -11.13 3.10
N ASP A 275 -16.96 -11.57 1.93
CA ASP A 275 -17.76 -12.37 0.99
C ASP A 275 -17.68 -13.89 1.24
N GLY A 276 -16.77 -14.34 2.12
CA GLY A 276 -16.66 -15.73 2.55
C GLY A 276 -17.48 -15.99 3.81
N GLY A 277 -18.61 -16.68 3.68
CA GLY A 277 -19.43 -17.16 4.80
C GLY A 277 -18.66 -18.10 5.76
N GLY A 278 -17.91 -17.51 6.69
CA GLY A 278 -17.36 -18.17 7.86
C GLY A 278 -18.23 -17.86 9.06
N SER A 279 -19.09 -18.82 9.42
CA SER A 279 -19.70 -19.02 10.74
C SER A 279 -19.49 -17.90 11.75
N ASN A 280 -20.49 -17.03 11.88
CA ASN A 280 -20.70 -16.20 13.05
C ASN A 280 -20.88 -17.12 14.29
N PRO A 281 -19.96 -17.18 15.28
CA PRO A 281 -20.22 -17.83 16.57
C PRO A 281 -20.78 -16.82 17.58
N GLY A 282 -21.43 -15.76 17.10
CA GLY A 282 -22.00 -14.69 17.90
C GLY A 282 -23.33 -14.21 17.34
N GLY A 283 -24.22 -15.15 17.00
CA GLY A 283 -25.62 -14.85 16.71
C GLY A 283 -26.36 -14.41 17.97
N GLY A 284 -26.17 -13.17 18.40
CA GLY A 284 -27.10 -12.49 19.29
C GLY A 284 -28.37 -12.18 18.51
N GLY A 285 -29.40 -13.00 18.70
CA GLY A 285 -30.69 -12.89 18.04
C GLY A 285 -31.33 -11.51 18.26
N GLY A 286 -31.28 -10.66 17.23
CA GLY A 286 -32.12 -9.48 17.12
C GLY A 286 -33.51 -9.90 16.67
N ALA A 287 -34.41 -10.08 17.64
CA ALA A 287 -35.83 -10.27 17.39
C ALA A 287 -36.40 -9.09 16.58
N GLN A 288 -37.02 -9.40 15.43
CA GLN A 288 -37.91 -8.46 14.74
C GLN A 288 -39.11 -8.14 15.66
N PRO A 289 -39.49 -6.86 15.84
CA PRO A 289 -40.72 -6.54 16.54
C PRO A 289 -41.90 -6.84 15.60
N ARG A 290 -42.69 -7.87 15.94
CA ARG A 290 -44.03 -8.06 15.37
C ARG A 290 -44.91 -6.92 15.86
N SER A 291 -45.36 -6.07 14.93
CA SER A 291 -46.41 -5.09 15.19
C SER A 291 -47.67 -5.80 15.71
N ALA A 292 -48.19 -5.26 16.80
CA ALA A 292 -49.50 -5.56 17.33
C ALA A 292 -50.58 -5.10 16.34
N ASP A 293 -51.55 -5.97 16.06
CA ASP A 293 -52.85 -5.52 15.59
C ASP A 293 -53.91 -6.25 16.43
N ALA A 294 -54.46 -5.50 17.38
CA ALA A 294 -55.61 -5.86 18.18
C ALA A 294 -56.71 -4.85 17.83
N GLY A 295 -57.72 -5.30 17.09
CA GLY A 295 -58.87 -4.50 16.72
C GLY A 295 -60.10 -5.38 16.57
N ALA A 296 -60.70 -5.74 17.70
CA ALA A 296 -62.02 -6.36 17.74
C ALA A 296 -63.12 -5.28 17.59
N GLY A 297 -64.10 -5.58 16.75
CA GLY A 297 -65.33 -4.81 16.54
C GLY A 297 -65.82 -5.08 15.11
N GLY A 298 -67.04 -5.45 14.80
CA GLY A 298 -68.29 -5.52 15.53
C GLY A 298 -69.36 -5.70 14.44
N ILE A 299 -70.16 -6.74 14.56
CA ILE A 299 -71.27 -7.11 13.66
C ILE A 299 -72.42 -6.09 13.78
N ALA A 300 -72.85 -5.48 12.67
CA ALA A 300 -74.25 -5.04 12.43
C ALA A 300 -74.47 -4.40 11.03
N GLY A 301 -75.48 -4.89 10.31
CA GLY A 301 -76.58 -4.05 9.79
C GLY A 301 -76.44 -3.26 8.48
N ALA A 302 -76.92 -3.86 7.39
CA ALA A 302 -77.94 -3.39 6.43
C ALA A 302 -77.97 -1.96 5.84
N LEU A 303 -78.58 -1.90 4.62
CA LEU A 303 -78.87 -0.76 3.71
C LEU A 303 -77.72 -0.47 2.73
N GLY A 304 -77.85 -0.51 1.40
CA GLY A 304 -79.00 -0.37 0.50
C GLY A 304 -78.60 0.68 -0.55
N GLY A 305 -78.53 0.32 -1.84
CA GLY A 305 -78.14 1.26 -2.90
C GLY A 305 -77.94 0.62 -4.27
N SER A 306 -79.05 0.61 -5.02
CA SER A 306 -79.27 0.21 -6.41
C SER A 306 -78.31 0.82 -7.45
N GLY A 307 -77.99 0.00 -8.46
CA GLY A 307 -77.41 0.35 -9.76
C GLY A 307 -77.33 -0.88 -10.64
#